data_AF-A0A7J9WEY6-F1
#
_entry.id   AF-A0A7J9WEY6-F1
#
_cell.length_a   1.000
_cell.length_b   1.000
_cell.length_c   1.000
_cell.angle_alpha   90.00
_cell.angle_beta   90.00
_cell.angle_gamma   90.00
#
_symmetry.space_group_name_H-M   'P 1'
#
loop_
_entity.id
_entity.type
_entity.pdbx_description
1 polymer ?
#
loop_
_entity_poly.entity_id
_entity_poly.type
_entity_poly.pdbx_seq_one_letter_code
_entity_poly.pdbx_strand_id
1 'polypeptide(L)' 'MTINVDAYYRGLAANTLQELGDRLLTLSREAEAAEAHDAAWHLADLSTQLLEMGLDVGNQQTSQAPGEPL' A
#
# COMPACT_ATOMS: atom_id res chain seq x y z
N MET A 1 18.72 -52.40 -11.62
CA MET A 1 17.96 -51.15 -11.77
C MET A 1 18.85 -50.02 -11.29
N THR A 2 19.39 -49.23 -12.22
CA THR A 2 20.36 -48.17 -11.92
C THR A 2 19.61 -46.85 -11.90
N ILE A 3 19.45 -46.26 -10.72
CA ILE A 3 18.82 -44.93 -10.61
C ILE A 3 19.76 -43.93 -11.27
N ASN A 4 19.27 -43.19 -12.26
CA ASN A 4 20.02 -42.10 -12.87
C ASN A 4 20.05 -40.92 -11.89
N VAL A 5 21.12 -40.88 -11.10
CA VAL A 5 21.33 -39.92 -10.00
C VAL A 5 21.33 -38.47 -10.53
N ASP A 6 21.80 -38.24 -11.76
CA ASP A 6 21.80 -36.92 -12.41
C ASP A 6 20.38 -36.41 -12.66
N ALA A 7 19.50 -37.27 -13.18
CA ALA A 7 18.09 -36.92 -13.41
C ALA A 7 17.34 -36.61 -12.11
N TYR A 8 17.65 -37.32 -11.02
CA TYR A 8 17.07 -37.07 -9.69
C TYR A 8 17.46 -35.69 -9.14
N TYR A 9 18.75 -35.34 -9.17
CA TYR A 9 19.21 -34.03 -8.70
C TYR A 9 18.73 -32.88 -9.59
N ARG A 10 18.62 -33.09 -10.91
CA ARG A 10 18.05 -32.10 -11.82
C ARG A 10 16.57 -31.83 -11.51
N GLY A 11 15.79 -32.87 -11.22
CA GLY A 11 14.40 -32.74 -10.80
C GLY A 11 14.25 -32.03 -9.46
N LEU A 12 15.11 -32.35 -8.48
CA LEU A 12 15.12 -31.67 -7.18
C LEU A 12 15.44 -30.18 -7.33
N ALA A 13 16.48 -29.84 -8.10
CA ALA A 13 16.86 -28.45 -8.36
C ALA A 13 15.76 -27.68 -9.10
N ALA A 14 15.08 -28.30 -10.06
CA ALA A 14 13.95 -27.69 -10.76
C ALA A 14 12.79 -27.38 -9.80
N ASN A 15 12.43 -28.31 -8.92
CA ASN A 15 11.38 -28.11 -7.92
C ASN A 15 11.74 -26.98 -6.94
N THR A 16 12.98 -26.93 -6.46
CA THR A 16 13.44 -25.86 -5.57
C THR A 16 13.43 -24.49 -6.25
N LEU A 17 13.84 -24.42 -7.52
CA LEU A 17 13.78 -23.17 -8.28
C LEU A 17 12.34 -22.70 -8.51
N GLN A 18 11.42 -23.62 -8.77
CA GLN A 18 10.01 -23.30 -8.92
C GLN A 18 9.42 -22.76 -7.61
N GLU A 19 9.69 -23.42 -6.48
CA GLU A 19 9.24 -22.98 -5.16
C GLU A 19 9.77 -21.58 -4.79
N LEU A 20 11.03 -21.30 -5.11
CA LEU A 20 11.62 -19.96 -4.92
C LEU A 20 10.96 -18.91 -5.82
N GLY A 21 10.65 -19.26 -7.07
CA GLY A 21 9.92 -18.37 -8.00
C GLY A 21 8.53 -18.01 -7.47
N ASP A 22 7.78 -18.99 -6.97
CA ASP A 22 6.44 -18.79 -6.40
C ASP A 22 6.49 -17.89 -5.15
N ARG A 23 7.51 -18.07 -4.29
CA ARG A 23 7.74 -17.20 -3.13
C ARG A 23 8.06 -15.77 -3.53
N LEU A 24 8.93 -15.57 -4.52
CA LEU A 24 9.27 -14.23 -5.01
C LEU A 24 8.06 -13.52 -5.63
N LEU A 25 7.24 -14.24 -6.38
CA LEU A 25 6.00 -13.69 -6.94
C LEU A 25 5.02 -13.27 -5.83
N THR A 26 4.93 -14.07 -4.77
CA THR A 26 4.08 -13.76 -3.61
C THR A 26 4.57 -12.50 -2.89
N LEU A 27 5.87 -12.42 -2.60
CA LEU A 27 6.49 -11.24 -1.97
C LEU A 27 6.32 -9.97 -2.82
N SER A 28 6.42 -10.06 -4.15
CA SER A 28 6.17 -8.93 -5.04
C SER A 28 4.74 -8.39 -4.89
N ARG A 29 3.75 -9.28 -4.83
CA ARG A 29 2.34 -8.91 -4.67
C ARG A 29 2.06 -8.32 -3.29
N GLU A 30 2.68 -8.87 -2.26
CA GLU A 30 2.59 -8.35 -0.88
C GLU A 30 3.20 -6.95 -0.79
N ALA A 31 4.34 -6.71 -1.44
CA ALA A 31 4.97 -5.40 -1.51
C ALA A 31 4.10 -4.37 -2.24
N GLU A 32 3.54 -4.72 -3.41
CA GLU A 32 2.60 -3.86 -4.13
C GLU A 32 1.35 -3.54 -3.30
N ALA A 33 0.80 -4.53 -2.59
CA ALA A 33 -0.35 -4.33 -1.72
C ALA A 33 -0.02 -3.41 -0.53
N ALA A 34 1.18 -3.52 0.04
CA ALA A 34 1.65 -2.64 1.11
C ALA A 34 1.81 -1.19 0.61
N GLU A 35 2.44 -0.97 -0.55
CA GLU A 35 2.56 0.36 -1.15
C GLU A 35 1.19 0.99 -1.44
N ALA A 36 0.24 0.20 -1.98
CA ALA A 36 -1.12 0.66 -2.21
C ALA A 36 -1.85 1.01 -0.90
N HIS A 37 -1.58 0.27 0.17
CA HIS A 37 -2.15 0.54 1.50
C HIS A 37 -1.60 1.84 2.10
N ASP A 38 -0.28 2.05 2.03
CA ASP A 38 0.35 3.28 2.51
C ASP A 38 -0.12 4.50 1.72
N ALA A 39 -0.29 4.38 0.40
CA ALA A 39 -0.86 5.43 -0.43
C ALA A 39 -2.31 5.77 -0.03
N ALA A 40 -3.12 4.76 0.29
CA ALA A 40 -4.49 4.97 0.75
C ALA A 40 -4.54 5.67 2.12
N TRP A 41 -3.64 5.30 3.05
CA TRP A 41 -3.52 5.97 4.34
C TRP A 41 -3.12 7.43 4.20
N HIS A 42 -2.12 7.73 3.36
CA HIS A 42 -1.73 9.10 3.08
C HIS A 42 -2.85 9.92 2.47
N LEU A 43 -3.63 9.35 1.56
CA LEU A 43 -4.78 10.03 0.98
C LEU A 43 -5.87 10.32 2.03
N ALA A 44 -6.13 9.38 2.93
CA ALA A 44 -7.07 9.58 4.04
C ALA A 44 -6.61 10.68 5.01
N ASP A 45 -5.33 10.70 5.36
CA ASP A 45 -4.73 11.73 6.20
C ASP A 45 -4.83 13.12 5.55
N LEU A 46 -4.45 13.25 4.28
CA LEU A 46 -4.60 14.49 3.52
C LEU A 46 -6.05 14.97 3.44
N SER A 47 -7.00 14.05 3.26
CA SER A 47 -8.43 14.39 3.23
C SER A 47 -8.93 14.94 4.56
N THR A 48 -8.41 14.44 5.68
CA THR A 48 -8.74 14.92 7.02
C THR A 48 -8.19 16.32 7.23
N GLN A 49 -6.92 16.57 6.88
CA GLN A 49 -6.30 17.89 6.98
C GLN A 49 -7.05 18.94 6.13
N LEU A 50 -7.50 18.57 4.93
CA LEU A 50 -8.29 19.47 4.08
C LEU A 50 -9.66 19.81 4.69
N LEU A 51 -10.31 18.84 5.32
CA LEU A 51 -11.58 19.07 6.01
C LEU A 51 -11.40 20.04 7.19
N GLU A 52 -10.38 19.82 8.02
CA GLU A 52 -10.06 20.70 9.15
C GLU A 52 -9.78 22.12 8.69
N MET A 53 -8.97 22.29 7.63
CA MET A 53 -8.71 23.61 7.06
C MET A 53 -9.98 24.28 6.53
N GLY A 54 -10.87 23.52 5.87
CA GLY A 54 -12.15 24.04 5.39
C GLY A 54 -13.06 24.53 6.52
N LEU A 55 -13.09 23.80 7.65
CA LEU A 55 -13.83 24.18 8.84
C LEU A 55 -13.26 25.46 9.48
N ASP A 56 -11.93 25.55 9.60
CA ASP A 56 -11.26 26.73 10.14
C ASP A 56 -11.50 27.98 9.30
N VAL A 57 -11.41 27.87 7.97
CA VAL A 57 -11.72 28.97 7.04
C VAL A 57 -13.19 29.40 7.15
N GLY A 58 -14.12 28.43 7.25
CA GLY A 58 -15.54 28.72 7.45
C GLY A 58 -15.81 29.47 8.76
N ASN A 59 -15.16 29.07 9.86
CA ASN A 59 -15.31 29.71 11.17
C ASN A 59 -14.69 31.12 11.22
N GLN A 60 -13.63 31.38 10.47
CA GLN A 60 -13.04 32.71 10.34
C GLN A 60 -13.96 33.67 9.57
N GLN A 61 -14.65 33.19 8.54
CA GLN A 61 -15.60 34.00 7.76
C GLN A 61 -16.86 34.36 8.56
N THR A 62 -17.39 33.45 9.39
CA THR A 62 -18.54 33.74 10.25
C THR A 62 -18.21 34.71 11.39
N SER A 63 -16.95 34.71 11.85
CA SER A 63 -16.46 35.62 12.90
C SER A 63 -16.14 37.03 12.40
N GLN A 64 -16.11 37.26 11.08
CA GLN A 64 -15.85 38.58 10.46
C GLN A 64 -17.11 39.29 9.95
N ALA A 65 -18.32 38.78 10.21
CA ALA A 65 -19.54 39.50 9.88
C ALA A 65 -19.56 40.87 10.60
N PRO A 66 -19.58 42.00 9.88
CA PRO A 66 -19.52 43.32 10.50
C PRO A 66 -20.78 43.54 11.32
N GLY A 67 -20.60 43.97 12.57
CA GLY A 67 -21.69 44.32 13.47
C GLY A 67 -22.67 45.30 12.82
N GLU A 68 -23.96 45.03 13.05
CA GLU A 68 -25.06 45.94 12.75
C GLU A 68 -24.74 47.36 13.26
N PRO A 69 -24.82 48.40 12.43
CA PRO A 69 -25.04 49.74 12.94
C PRO A 69 -26.52 49.94 13.26
N LEU A 70 -26.78 50.31 14.51
CA LEU A 70 -28.01 50.90 15.04
C LEU A 70 -28.45 52.14 14.26
#